data_AF-A0A9E3RKN3-F1
#
_entry.id   AF-A0A9E3RKN3-F1
#
_cell.length_a   1.000
_cell.length_b   1.000
_cell.length_c   1.000
_cell.angle_alpha   90.00
_cell.angle_beta   90.00
_cell.angle_gamma   90.00
#
_symmetry.space_group_name_H-M   'P 1'
#
loop_
_entity.id
_entity.type
_entity.pdbx_description
1 polymer ?
#
loop_
_entity_poly.entity_id
_entity_poly.type
_entity_poly.pdbx_seq_one_letter_code
_entity_poly.pdbx_strand_id
1 'polypeptide(L)'
;MRYNTLIVAALVSLIIGACSSNKPSAQLADLLNRIHKGKVVRLDSICTKYIEYAPNITADGKRLYFISNRPGSYRTTDNSLSHDVWFCDVIDPTQVVFDKPKNADTLHLYGMQSLNTSVNEGVVSYCAATHELFITGCSRPDGNGDCDIYVCKQNSDGTWGKAENLGSTVNSIAWESQPSISSDGLMLYFVSNRTSTLPYKSGGSVSIWYSTYDTTTHQWSNAQRLDPVNIGLKNWAPFICADGKTLFFSSYNIARAGDLDYYVTERDSANNWLKPINVGSPLNTNDEDSFLSIPSSMDVIYFSRLFKDETTGKLTYDLYKLELPAKSSSLDKFRLP
;
A
#
# COMPACT_ATOMS: atom_id res chain seq x y z
N MET A 1 -5.83 -22.99 -62.61
CA MET A 1 -6.42 -22.54 -61.33
C MET A 1 -5.28 -22.18 -60.37
N ARG A 2 -4.83 -20.92 -60.45
CA ARG A 2 -3.80 -20.32 -59.59
C ARG A 2 -4.51 -19.28 -58.71
N TYR A 3 -5.22 -19.73 -57.68
CA TYR A 3 -5.77 -18.87 -56.63
C TYR A 3 -6.06 -19.79 -55.45
N ASN A 4 -5.14 -19.87 -54.47
CA ASN A 4 -5.46 -20.18 -53.06
C ASN A 4 -4.25 -20.24 -52.11
N THR A 5 -3.01 -20.11 -52.57
CA THR A 5 -1.85 -20.22 -51.66
C THR A 5 -1.41 -18.88 -51.03
N LEU A 6 -2.04 -17.76 -51.37
CA LEU A 6 -1.66 -16.42 -50.86
C LEU A 6 -2.53 -15.88 -49.71
N ILE A 7 -3.61 -16.58 -49.32
CA ILE A 7 -4.49 -16.11 -48.23
C ILE A 7 -4.09 -16.71 -46.86
N VAL A 8 -3.35 -17.83 -46.84
CA VAL A 8 -2.92 -18.45 -45.56
C VAL A 8 -1.69 -17.75 -44.96
N ALA A 9 -0.86 -17.08 -45.76
CA ALA A 9 0.31 -16.34 -45.25
C ALA A 9 -0.03 -14.96 -44.65
N ALA A 10 -1.17 -14.36 -45.05
CA ALA A 10 -1.62 -13.07 -44.54
C ALA A 10 -2.47 -13.17 -43.25
N LEU A 11 -3.04 -14.35 -42.95
CA LEU A 11 -3.82 -14.59 -41.74
C LEU A 11 -3.01 -15.15 -40.57
N VAL A 12 -1.81 -15.69 -40.81
CA VAL A 12 -0.87 -16.10 -39.74
C VAL A 12 0.01 -14.93 -39.28
N SER A 13 0.11 -13.86 -40.05
CA SER A 13 0.87 -12.65 -39.69
C SER A 13 0.04 -11.56 -38.99
N LEU A 14 -1.27 -11.78 -38.77
CA LEU A 14 -2.16 -10.86 -38.05
C LEU A 14 -2.55 -11.32 -36.63
N ILE A 15 -1.91 -12.36 -36.11
CA ILE A 15 -2.03 -12.82 -34.70
C ILE A 15 -0.66 -12.81 -34.00
N ILE A 16 0.31 -12.04 -34.52
CA ILE A 16 1.60 -11.74 -33.87
C ILE A 16 1.77 -10.23 -33.71
N GLY A 17 0.65 -9.52 -33.52
CA GLY A 17 0.60 -8.12 -33.15
C GLY A 17 0.11 -8.01 -31.71
N ALA A 18 0.99 -7.54 -30.82
CA ALA A 18 0.74 -7.30 -29.39
C ALA A 18 0.70 -8.53 -28.46
N CYS A 19 1.72 -9.41 -28.57
CA CYS A 19 2.25 -9.97 -27.32
C CYS A 19 3.12 -8.86 -26.73
N SER A 20 2.52 -7.98 -25.91
CA SER A 20 3.31 -7.08 -25.07
C SER A 20 4.28 -7.98 -24.31
N SER A 21 5.59 -7.73 -24.48
CA SER A 21 6.58 -8.53 -23.79
C SER A 21 6.26 -8.45 -22.29
N ASN A 22 6.07 -9.58 -21.62
CA ASN A 22 5.99 -9.71 -20.15
C ASN A 22 7.29 -9.26 -19.44
N LYS A 23 8.09 -8.40 -20.07
CA LYS A 23 9.31 -7.85 -19.53
C LYS A 23 8.96 -6.54 -18.83
N PRO A 24 9.45 -6.34 -17.59
CA PRO A 24 9.30 -5.04 -16.93
C PRO A 24 9.98 -3.94 -17.75
N SER A 25 9.48 -2.71 -17.60
CA SER A 25 10.09 -1.51 -18.11
C SER A 25 11.51 -1.36 -17.59
N ALA A 26 12.33 -0.58 -18.29
CA ALA A 26 13.69 -0.30 -17.84
C ALA A 26 13.72 0.34 -16.44
N GLN A 27 12.70 1.14 -16.10
CA GLN A 27 12.56 1.77 -14.79
C GLN A 27 12.25 0.73 -13.70
N LEU A 28 11.28 -0.15 -13.93
CA LEU A 28 10.94 -1.21 -12.97
C LEU A 28 12.08 -2.22 -12.82
N ALA A 29 12.76 -2.56 -13.92
CA ALA A 29 13.94 -3.44 -13.89
C ALA A 29 15.10 -2.84 -13.08
N ASP A 30 15.37 -1.53 -13.23
CA ASP A 30 16.38 -0.83 -12.41
C ASP A 30 15.98 -0.80 -10.93
N LEU A 31 14.71 -0.49 -10.62
CA LEU A 31 14.20 -0.50 -9.24
C LEU A 31 14.35 -1.89 -8.60
N LEU A 32 13.96 -2.96 -9.27
CA LEU A 32 14.13 -4.34 -8.79
C LEU A 32 15.61 -4.68 -8.51
N ASN A 33 16.51 -4.32 -9.41
CA ASN A 33 17.95 -4.53 -9.23
C ASN A 33 18.51 -3.73 -8.04
N ARG A 34 18.02 -2.51 -7.82
CA ARG A 34 18.39 -1.69 -6.64
C ARG A 34 17.85 -2.29 -5.36
N ILE A 35 16.61 -2.82 -5.37
CA ILE A 35 16.01 -3.53 -4.23
C ILE A 35 16.90 -4.71 -3.83
N HIS A 36 17.31 -5.56 -4.79
CA HIS A 36 18.16 -6.74 -4.53
C HIS A 36 19.53 -6.41 -3.93
N LYS A 37 19.98 -5.15 -4.06
CA LYS A 37 21.25 -4.64 -3.51
C LYS A 37 21.05 -3.72 -2.32
N GLY A 38 19.81 -3.50 -1.90
CA GLY A 38 19.46 -2.57 -0.85
C GLY A 38 19.88 -3.08 0.52
N LYS A 39 20.04 -2.14 1.45
CA LYS A 39 20.37 -2.43 2.85
C LYS A 39 19.15 -2.22 3.73
N VAL A 40 18.75 -3.26 4.45
CA VAL A 40 17.64 -3.19 5.41
C VAL A 40 18.12 -2.59 6.72
N VAL A 41 17.38 -1.62 7.25
CA VAL A 41 17.69 -0.90 8.50
C VAL A 41 16.39 -0.76 9.31
N ARG A 42 16.42 -1.16 10.59
CA ARG A 42 15.30 -0.96 11.53
C ARG A 42 15.19 0.52 11.90
N LEU A 43 13.98 1.05 12.03
CA LEU A 43 13.74 2.44 12.40
C LEU A 43 13.71 2.61 13.93
N ASP A 44 14.87 2.46 14.57
CA ASP A 44 14.98 2.45 16.04
C ASP A 44 14.48 3.74 16.74
N SER A 45 14.48 4.88 16.05
CA SER A 45 13.93 6.14 16.59
C SER A 45 12.40 6.16 16.68
N ILE A 46 11.71 5.27 15.94
CA ILE A 46 10.25 5.16 15.91
C ILE A 46 9.78 3.92 16.68
N CYS A 47 10.47 2.80 16.49
CA CYS A 47 10.07 1.50 17.00
C CYS A 47 10.22 1.44 18.52
N THR A 48 9.25 0.83 19.20
CA THR A 48 9.21 0.72 20.65
C THR A 48 8.95 -0.73 21.08
N LYS A 49 8.48 -0.94 22.32
CA LYS A 49 7.96 -2.26 22.75
C LYS A 49 6.50 -2.49 22.33
N TYR A 50 5.87 -1.46 21.76
CA TYR A 50 4.51 -1.49 21.24
C TYR A 50 4.55 -1.91 19.77
N ILE A 51 3.39 -2.07 19.14
CA ILE A 51 3.34 -2.44 17.74
C ILE A 51 3.58 -1.20 16.87
N GLU A 52 4.35 -1.35 15.80
CA GLU A 52 4.48 -0.34 14.76
C GLU A 52 4.43 -0.96 13.37
N TYR A 53 3.41 -0.63 12.58
CA TYR A 53 3.22 -1.21 11.25
C TYR A 53 2.55 -0.24 10.28
N ALA A 54 2.42 -0.69 9.03
CA ALA A 54 1.78 0.03 7.94
C ALA A 54 2.32 1.45 7.70
N PRO A 55 3.64 1.58 7.41
CA PRO A 55 4.22 2.87 7.10
C PRO A 55 3.62 3.45 5.82
N ASN A 56 3.23 4.72 5.86
CA ASN A 56 2.82 5.50 4.69
C ASN A 56 3.63 6.80 4.63
N ILE A 57 4.72 6.80 3.84
CA ILE A 57 5.52 8.00 3.58
C ILE A 57 4.81 8.88 2.55
N THR A 58 4.77 10.20 2.80
CA THR A 58 4.29 11.17 1.82
C THR A 58 5.15 11.14 0.56
N ALA A 59 4.56 11.47 -0.60
CA ALA A 59 5.27 11.42 -1.88
C ALA A 59 6.53 12.30 -1.91
N ASP A 60 6.55 13.41 -1.18
CA ASP A 60 7.72 14.28 -1.05
C ASP A 60 8.79 13.76 -0.07
N GLY A 61 8.52 12.63 0.60
CA GLY A 61 9.44 11.99 1.55
C GLY A 61 9.57 12.71 2.89
N LYS A 62 8.68 13.66 3.23
CA LYS A 62 8.83 14.51 4.42
C LYS A 62 8.08 14.06 5.66
N ARG A 63 7.06 13.22 5.53
CA ARG A 63 6.28 12.74 6.68
C ARG A 63 5.94 11.27 6.52
N LEU A 64 6.14 10.52 7.60
CA LEU A 64 5.81 9.11 7.68
C LEU A 64 4.65 8.93 8.66
N TYR A 65 3.50 8.50 8.14
CA TYR A 65 2.40 7.98 8.96
C TYR A 65 2.63 6.50 9.23
N PHE A 66 2.12 6.00 10.35
CA PHE A 66 2.16 4.59 10.71
C PHE A 66 1.10 4.28 11.78
N ILE A 67 0.84 3.00 12.02
CA ILE A 67 -0.12 2.55 13.04
C ILE A 67 0.61 2.06 14.27
N SER A 68 0.15 2.47 15.45
CA SER A 68 0.74 2.04 16.72
C SER A 68 -0.25 2.03 17.88
N ASN A 69 -0.03 1.11 18.83
CA ASN A 69 -0.76 1.01 20.10
C ASN A 69 0.07 1.50 21.29
N ARG A 70 0.91 2.52 21.05
CA ARG A 70 1.78 3.13 22.06
C ARG A 70 1.01 4.05 23.02
N PRO A 71 1.61 4.46 24.16
CA PRO A 71 0.99 5.40 25.09
C PRO A 71 0.66 6.70 24.39
N GLY A 72 -0.58 7.15 24.55
CA GLY A 72 -1.16 8.26 23.81
C GLY A 72 -2.22 7.81 22.80
N SER A 73 -2.32 6.50 22.49
CA SER A 73 -3.48 5.95 21.80
C SER A 73 -4.70 5.90 22.74
N TYR A 74 -5.91 5.84 22.16
CA TYR A 74 -7.13 5.62 22.93
C TYR A 74 -7.13 4.27 23.66
N ARG A 75 -8.08 4.14 24.60
CA ARG A 75 -8.36 2.86 25.28
C ARG A 75 -9.57 2.21 24.63
N THR A 76 -9.41 0.94 24.30
CA THR A 76 -10.50 0.06 23.87
C THR A 76 -11.36 -0.38 25.07
N THR A 77 -12.49 -1.03 24.78
CA THR A 77 -13.42 -1.56 25.79
C THR A 77 -12.80 -2.65 26.68
N ASP A 78 -11.80 -3.38 26.17
CA ASP A 78 -11.03 -4.37 26.94
C ASP A 78 -9.83 -3.76 27.69
N ASN A 79 -9.75 -2.42 27.72
CA ASN A 79 -8.71 -1.63 28.39
C ASN A 79 -7.29 -1.80 27.80
N SER A 80 -7.15 -2.41 26.63
CA SER A 80 -5.93 -2.32 25.82
C SER A 80 -5.82 -0.95 25.12
N LEU A 81 -4.65 -0.67 24.55
CA LEU A 81 -4.45 0.54 23.75
C LEU A 81 -4.87 0.24 22.31
N SER A 82 -5.69 1.13 21.75
CA SER A 82 -6.14 1.03 20.36
C SER A 82 -4.97 1.20 19.39
N HIS A 83 -5.13 0.62 18.20
CA HIS A 83 -4.25 0.84 17.08
C HIS A 83 -4.61 2.18 16.44
N ASP A 84 -3.81 3.20 16.71
CA ASP A 84 -4.07 4.56 16.26
C ASP A 84 -3.11 4.93 15.14
N VAL A 85 -3.49 5.94 14.37
CA VAL A 85 -2.62 6.62 13.41
C VAL A 85 -1.69 7.58 14.15
N TRP A 86 -0.40 7.41 13.89
CA TRP A 86 0.69 8.25 14.36
C TRP A 86 1.46 8.78 13.16
N PHE A 87 2.23 9.85 13.37
CA PHE A 87 3.16 10.34 12.36
C PHE A 87 4.46 10.87 12.95
N CYS A 88 5.48 10.94 12.11
CA CYS A 88 6.72 11.66 12.37
C CYS A 88 7.15 12.42 11.11
N ASP A 89 7.78 13.57 11.32
CA ASP A 89 8.37 14.39 10.28
C ASP A 89 9.83 13.97 10.05
N VAL A 90 10.23 13.93 8.78
CA VAL A 90 11.62 13.64 8.37
C VAL A 90 12.43 14.92 8.51
N ILE A 91 13.36 14.92 9.46
CA ILE A 91 14.28 16.04 9.76
C ILE A 91 15.39 16.09 8.72
N ASP A 92 15.99 14.95 8.41
CA ASP A 92 17.04 14.82 7.41
C ASP A 92 16.69 13.66 6.47
N PRO A 93 16.25 13.93 5.24
CA PRO A 93 15.88 12.89 4.28
C PRO A 93 17.09 12.12 3.73
N THR A 94 18.31 12.66 3.86
CA THR A 94 19.53 11.97 3.40
C THR A 94 19.98 10.90 4.39
N GLN A 95 19.80 11.16 5.68
CA GLN A 95 20.11 10.23 6.77
C GLN A 95 18.86 9.45 7.23
N VAL A 96 17.67 9.89 6.79
CA VAL A 96 16.36 9.39 7.23
C VAL A 96 16.22 9.50 8.74
N VAL A 97 16.46 10.71 9.25
CA VAL A 97 16.27 11.05 10.66
C VAL A 97 14.85 11.57 10.85
N PHE A 98 14.13 10.99 11.80
CA PHE A 98 12.77 11.38 12.14
C PHE A 98 12.74 12.19 13.43
N ASP A 99 11.75 13.06 13.55
CA ASP A 99 11.38 13.64 14.83
C ASP A 99 10.64 12.65 15.73
N LYS A 100 10.19 13.12 16.89
CA LYS A 100 9.44 12.28 17.83
C LYS A 100 8.04 11.99 17.25
N PRO A 101 7.58 10.73 17.29
CA PRO A 101 6.22 10.37 16.94
C PRO A 101 5.15 11.19 17.67
N LYS A 102 4.15 11.64 16.91
CA LYS A 102 2.99 12.40 17.36
C LYS A 102 1.71 11.62 17.03
N ASN A 103 0.75 11.59 17.95
CA ASN A 103 -0.57 11.05 17.65
C ASN A 103 -1.21 11.96 16.58
N ALA A 104 -1.75 11.36 15.50
CA ALA A 104 -2.34 12.13 14.40
C ALA A 104 -3.65 12.80 14.80
N ASP A 105 -4.34 12.26 15.81
CA ASP A 105 -5.54 12.85 16.37
C ASP A 105 -5.19 13.87 17.46
N THR A 106 -5.12 15.13 17.05
CA THR A 106 -4.79 16.27 17.92
C THR A 106 -6.04 17.04 18.35
N LEU A 107 -7.21 16.71 17.81
CA LEU A 107 -8.48 17.36 18.10
C LEU A 107 -9.36 16.43 18.94
N HIS A 108 -9.37 16.65 20.25
CA HIS A 108 -10.36 16.03 21.14
C HIS A 108 -11.69 16.79 21.01
N LEU A 109 -12.38 16.57 19.89
CA LEU A 109 -13.72 17.12 19.69
C LEU A 109 -14.67 16.41 20.65
N TYR A 110 -15.14 17.10 21.68
CA TYR A 110 -16.04 16.60 22.74
C TYR A 110 -17.19 15.74 22.18
N GLY A 111 -16.98 14.42 22.10
CA GLY A 111 -17.98 13.43 21.65
C GLY A 111 -18.16 13.27 20.14
N MET A 112 -17.36 13.92 19.28
CA MET A 112 -17.39 13.65 17.84
C MET A 112 -16.31 12.64 17.49
N GLN A 113 -16.66 11.62 16.69
CA GLN A 113 -15.66 10.67 16.19
C GLN A 113 -14.60 11.40 15.37
N SER A 114 -13.36 11.35 15.82
CA SER A 114 -12.19 11.94 15.19
C SER A 114 -11.50 10.92 14.28
N LEU A 115 -10.27 11.24 13.85
CA LEU A 115 -9.43 10.38 13.04
C LEU A 115 -9.12 9.06 13.78
N ASN A 116 -8.67 9.13 15.03
CA ASN A 116 -8.48 7.97 15.90
C ASN A 116 -9.70 7.79 16.81
N THR A 117 -10.03 6.56 17.19
CA THR A 117 -11.16 6.29 18.08
C THR A 117 -10.80 5.25 19.15
N SER A 118 -11.76 4.93 20.04
CA SER A 118 -11.63 3.83 20.99
C SER A 118 -11.73 2.44 20.36
N VAL A 119 -11.87 2.35 19.03
CA VAL A 119 -11.72 1.10 18.27
C VAL A 119 -10.44 1.18 17.43
N ASN A 120 -10.08 0.10 16.74
CA ASN A 120 -8.82 0.06 16.02
C ASN A 120 -8.94 0.74 14.65
N GLU A 121 -8.05 1.70 14.40
CA GLU A 121 -7.70 2.16 13.07
C GLU A 121 -6.64 1.23 12.44
N GLY A 122 -6.52 1.34 11.12
CA GLY A 122 -5.55 0.59 10.33
C GLY A 122 -4.88 1.46 9.28
N VAL A 123 -4.22 0.78 8.33
CA VAL A 123 -3.44 1.38 7.22
C VAL A 123 -4.05 2.69 6.71
N VAL A 124 -3.18 3.67 6.50
CA VAL A 124 -3.53 4.99 5.96
C VAL A 124 -2.87 5.26 4.61
N SER A 125 -3.44 6.19 3.86
CA SER A 125 -2.88 6.72 2.62
C SER A 125 -3.13 8.21 2.48
N TYR A 126 -2.08 9.00 2.37
CA TYR A 126 -2.17 10.45 2.22
C TYR A 126 -2.11 10.90 0.76
N CYS A 127 -3.04 11.77 0.36
CA CYS A 127 -3.00 12.47 -0.93
C CYS A 127 -2.60 13.94 -0.74
N ALA A 128 -1.43 14.33 -1.25
CA ALA A 128 -0.96 15.71 -1.18
C ALA A 128 -1.76 16.67 -2.07
N ALA A 129 -2.31 16.19 -3.19
CA ALA A 129 -3.07 17.02 -4.12
C ALA A 129 -4.41 17.48 -3.52
N THR A 130 -5.05 16.65 -2.71
CA THR A 130 -6.34 16.95 -2.08
C THR A 130 -6.24 17.30 -0.60
N HIS A 131 -5.06 17.14 0.02
CA HIS A 131 -4.85 17.26 1.46
C HIS A 131 -5.78 16.34 2.28
N GLU A 132 -5.93 15.10 1.80
CA GLU A 132 -6.80 14.09 2.41
C GLU A 132 -6.01 12.88 2.90
N LEU A 133 -6.47 12.30 4.00
CA LEU A 133 -5.97 11.04 4.54
C LEU A 133 -7.09 10.00 4.47
N PHE A 134 -6.84 8.95 3.71
CA PHE A 134 -7.70 7.77 3.63
C PHE A 134 -7.27 6.78 4.70
N ILE A 135 -8.19 6.30 5.53
CA ILE A 135 -7.88 5.43 6.67
C ILE A 135 -8.79 4.21 6.68
N THR A 136 -8.28 3.10 7.21
CA THR A 136 -9.13 1.96 7.60
C THR A 136 -9.69 2.21 8.99
N GLY A 137 -11.00 2.09 9.17
CA GLY A 137 -11.64 2.04 10.49
C GLY A 137 -12.43 0.75 10.68
N CYS A 138 -12.16 0.00 11.74
CA CYS A 138 -12.79 -1.29 12.00
C CYS A 138 -13.81 -1.21 13.13
N SER A 139 -15.01 -1.76 12.91
CA SER A 139 -16.08 -1.76 13.92
C SER A 139 -16.43 -0.37 14.47
N ARG A 140 -16.20 0.68 13.67
CA ARG A 140 -16.60 2.04 14.03
C ARG A 140 -18.14 2.13 14.02
N PRO A 141 -18.76 2.83 14.99
CA PRO A 141 -20.22 2.96 15.02
C PRO A 141 -20.84 3.65 13.80
N ASP A 142 -20.03 4.41 13.04
CA ASP A 142 -20.41 5.07 11.79
C ASP A 142 -20.00 4.28 10.52
N GLY A 143 -19.74 2.98 10.70
CA GLY A 143 -19.43 2.03 9.63
C GLY A 143 -20.63 1.34 9.00
N ASN A 144 -20.38 0.73 7.85
CA ASN A 144 -21.33 -0.05 7.05
C ASN A 144 -21.00 -1.57 7.09
N GLY A 145 -19.74 -1.94 7.34
CA GLY A 145 -19.25 -3.32 7.31
C GLY A 145 -18.30 -3.67 8.46
N ASP A 146 -17.49 -4.71 8.26
CA ASP A 146 -16.52 -5.19 9.26
C ASP A 146 -15.43 -4.13 9.53
N CYS A 147 -14.79 -3.70 8.43
CA CYS A 147 -13.95 -2.52 8.39
C CYS A 147 -14.31 -1.75 7.13
N ASP A 148 -14.22 -0.43 7.21
CA ASP A 148 -14.54 0.47 6.13
C ASP A 148 -13.38 1.43 5.86
N ILE A 149 -13.40 2.02 4.67
CA ILE A 149 -12.51 3.12 4.32
C ILE A 149 -13.20 4.45 4.62
N TYR A 150 -12.48 5.31 5.33
CA TYR A 150 -12.87 6.66 5.66
C TYR A 150 -11.89 7.66 5.03
N VAL A 151 -12.33 8.91 4.90
CA VAL A 151 -11.49 10.04 4.49
C VAL A 151 -11.52 11.13 5.56
N CYS A 152 -10.36 11.67 5.89
CA CYS A 152 -10.20 12.84 6.75
C CYS A 152 -9.60 13.98 5.92
N LYS A 153 -10.17 15.18 6.00
CA LYS A 153 -9.58 16.38 5.38
C LYS A 153 -8.62 17.06 6.35
N GLN A 154 -7.50 17.55 5.83
CA GLN A 154 -6.57 18.34 6.63
C GLN A 154 -7.09 19.77 6.78
N ASN A 155 -7.16 20.26 8.01
CA ASN A 155 -7.46 21.65 8.31
C ASN A 155 -6.25 22.55 7.99
N SER A 156 -6.49 23.86 7.90
CA SER A 156 -5.44 24.85 7.58
C SER A 156 -4.33 24.94 8.63
N ASP A 157 -4.60 24.52 9.86
CA ASP A 157 -3.62 24.43 10.95
C ASP A 157 -2.83 23.11 10.95
N GLY A 158 -3.08 22.24 9.98
CA GLY A 158 -2.42 20.94 9.82
C GLY A 158 -3.06 19.79 10.61
N THR A 159 -4.08 20.07 11.43
CA THR A 159 -4.85 19.04 12.14
C THR A 159 -5.78 18.28 11.19
N TRP A 160 -6.25 17.11 11.62
CA TRP A 160 -7.18 16.30 10.83
C TRP A 160 -8.62 16.54 11.26
N GLY A 161 -9.49 16.78 10.28
CA GLY A 161 -10.93 16.84 10.49
C GLY A 161 -11.55 15.48 10.82
N LYS A 162 -12.87 15.46 10.97
CA LYS A 162 -13.65 14.25 11.20
C LYS A 162 -13.42 13.23 10.07
N ALA A 163 -13.32 11.95 10.43
CA ALA A 163 -13.34 10.85 9.48
C ALA A 163 -14.76 10.67 8.89
N GLU A 164 -14.87 10.70 7.58
CA GLU A 164 -16.12 10.49 6.84
C GLU A 164 -16.08 9.14 6.11
N ASN A 165 -17.07 8.29 6.31
CA ASN A 165 -17.17 7.00 5.61
C ASN A 165 -17.37 7.24 4.11
N LEU A 166 -16.62 6.53 3.26
CA LEU A 166 -16.70 6.69 1.79
C LEU A 166 -18.00 6.19 1.13
N GLY A 167 -18.93 5.65 1.92
CA GLY A 167 -20.26 5.25 1.47
C GLY A 167 -20.26 3.97 0.64
N SER A 168 -21.44 3.57 0.19
CA SER A 168 -21.69 2.24 -0.39
C SER A 168 -21.15 2.01 -1.81
N THR A 169 -20.57 3.02 -2.45
CA THR A 169 -19.90 2.85 -3.75
C THR A 169 -18.50 2.27 -3.58
N VAL A 170 -17.82 2.66 -2.49
CA VAL A 170 -16.50 2.15 -2.09
C VAL A 170 -16.66 1.02 -1.08
N ASN A 171 -17.38 1.26 0.01
CA ASN A 171 -17.58 0.32 1.11
C ASN A 171 -18.78 -0.60 0.88
N SER A 172 -18.80 -1.73 1.59
CA SER A 172 -19.86 -2.72 1.54
C SER A 172 -20.12 -3.28 2.95
N ILE A 173 -20.89 -4.37 3.06
CA ILE A 173 -21.02 -5.10 4.34
C ILE A 173 -19.76 -5.92 4.68
N ALA A 174 -18.83 -6.03 3.73
CA ALA A 174 -17.65 -6.86 3.84
C ALA A 174 -16.53 -6.13 4.61
N TRP A 175 -15.32 -6.66 4.50
CA TRP A 175 -14.13 -6.04 5.05
C TRP A 175 -13.44 -5.23 3.94
N GLU A 176 -13.50 -3.91 4.02
CA GLU A 176 -12.73 -2.97 3.19
C GLU A 176 -11.58 -2.37 4.00
N SER A 177 -10.36 -2.46 3.47
CA SER A 177 -9.19 -2.00 4.21
C SER A 177 -8.00 -1.68 3.30
N GLN A 178 -6.95 -1.14 3.90
CA GLN A 178 -5.63 -0.94 3.32
C GLN A 178 -5.68 -0.06 2.07
N PRO A 179 -6.24 1.16 2.21
CA PRO A 179 -6.35 2.08 1.11
C PRO A 179 -4.96 2.49 0.61
N SER A 180 -4.88 2.75 -0.69
CA SER A 180 -3.80 3.45 -1.34
C SER A 180 -4.38 4.39 -2.39
N ILE A 181 -4.27 5.69 -2.16
CA ILE A 181 -4.75 6.72 -3.08
C ILE A 181 -3.66 7.08 -4.10
N SER A 182 -4.03 7.28 -5.36
CA SER A 182 -3.12 7.81 -6.38
C SER A 182 -2.69 9.25 -6.06
N SER A 183 -1.53 9.66 -6.57
CA SER A 183 -0.95 10.97 -6.30
C SER A 183 -1.83 12.15 -6.79
N ASP A 184 -2.67 11.91 -7.80
CA ASP A 184 -3.65 12.86 -8.32
C ASP A 184 -4.99 12.87 -7.56
N GLY A 185 -5.18 11.95 -6.60
CA GLY A 185 -6.42 11.83 -5.83
C GLY A 185 -7.58 11.21 -6.58
N LEU A 186 -7.38 10.70 -7.80
CA LEU A 186 -8.47 10.26 -8.68
C LEU A 186 -8.75 8.76 -8.65
N MET A 187 -7.86 7.96 -8.07
CA MET A 187 -7.99 6.50 -8.06
C MET A 187 -7.58 5.92 -6.71
N LEU A 188 -8.56 5.35 -6.01
CA LEU A 188 -8.36 4.69 -4.72
C LEU A 188 -8.27 3.19 -4.93
N TYR A 189 -7.15 2.59 -4.54
CA TYR A 189 -6.96 1.14 -4.47
C TYR A 189 -7.14 0.67 -3.04
N PHE A 190 -7.68 -0.52 -2.85
CA PHE A 190 -7.89 -1.08 -1.52
C PHE A 190 -8.14 -2.59 -1.61
N VAL A 191 -8.20 -3.28 -0.48
CA VAL A 191 -8.51 -4.72 -0.45
C VAL A 191 -9.90 -4.97 0.11
N SER A 192 -10.56 -5.98 -0.43
CA SER A 192 -11.86 -6.42 0.04
C SER A 192 -12.12 -7.91 -0.19
N ASN A 193 -12.85 -8.51 0.75
CA ASN A 193 -13.41 -9.86 0.65
C ASN A 193 -14.89 -9.88 0.18
N ARG A 194 -15.40 -8.79 -0.43
CA ARG A 194 -16.80 -8.65 -0.85
C ARG A 194 -17.34 -9.72 -1.80
N THR A 195 -16.47 -10.38 -2.56
CA THR A 195 -16.85 -11.50 -3.45
C THR A 195 -16.58 -12.87 -2.81
N SER A 196 -16.12 -12.90 -1.57
CA SER A 196 -15.82 -14.14 -0.87
C SER A 196 -17.07 -14.74 -0.24
N THR A 197 -17.20 -16.06 -0.32
CA THR A 197 -18.26 -16.81 0.36
C THR A 197 -17.92 -17.12 1.82
N LEU A 198 -16.67 -16.89 2.23
CA LEU A 198 -16.20 -17.07 3.60
C LEU A 198 -15.68 -15.74 4.15
N PRO A 199 -15.82 -15.48 5.47
CA PRO A 199 -15.11 -14.39 6.12
C PRO A 199 -13.60 -14.51 5.89
N TYR A 200 -12.89 -13.38 5.75
CA TYR A 200 -11.44 -13.42 5.49
C TYR A 200 -10.67 -14.12 6.63
N LYS A 201 -11.10 -13.95 7.89
CA LYS A 201 -10.54 -14.65 9.06
C LYS A 201 -10.72 -16.17 9.01
N SER A 202 -11.64 -16.66 8.18
CA SER A 202 -11.96 -18.07 7.99
C SER A 202 -11.43 -18.62 6.66
N GLY A 203 -10.43 -17.97 6.06
CA GLY A 203 -9.85 -18.38 4.78
C GLY A 203 -10.58 -17.83 3.54
N GLY A 204 -11.45 -16.84 3.72
CA GLY A 204 -12.06 -16.11 2.62
C GLY A 204 -11.02 -15.41 1.74
N SER A 205 -11.24 -15.49 0.43
CA SER A 205 -10.45 -14.77 -0.56
C SER A 205 -10.51 -13.25 -0.37
N VAL A 206 -9.34 -12.61 -0.51
CA VAL A 206 -9.18 -11.16 -0.48
C VAL A 206 -8.52 -10.71 -1.78
N SER A 207 -9.16 -9.77 -2.46
CA SER A 207 -8.69 -9.20 -3.72
C SER A 207 -8.46 -7.69 -3.55
N ILE A 208 -7.59 -7.14 -4.40
CA ILE A 208 -7.44 -5.71 -4.63
C ILE A 208 -8.58 -5.25 -5.53
N TRP A 209 -9.20 -4.15 -5.12
CA TRP A 209 -10.25 -3.41 -5.79
C TRP A 209 -9.79 -1.98 -6.01
N TYR A 210 -10.46 -1.26 -6.89
CA TYR A 210 -10.27 0.17 -7.05
C TYR A 210 -11.60 0.89 -7.27
N SER A 211 -11.63 2.17 -6.94
CA SER A 211 -12.69 3.11 -7.31
C SER A 211 -12.06 4.37 -7.90
N THR A 212 -12.78 5.05 -8.78
CA THR A 212 -12.36 6.29 -9.44
C THR A 212 -13.20 7.46 -8.96
N TYR A 213 -12.57 8.58 -8.67
CA TYR A 213 -13.26 9.80 -8.27
C TYR A 213 -13.67 10.63 -9.49
N ASP A 214 -14.97 10.91 -9.62
CA ASP A 214 -15.49 11.83 -10.61
C ASP A 214 -15.50 13.25 -10.03
N THR A 215 -14.65 14.10 -10.60
CA THR A 215 -14.49 15.51 -10.18
C THR A 215 -15.67 16.40 -10.55
N THR A 216 -16.57 15.95 -11.43
CA THR A 216 -17.78 16.66 -11.85
C THR A 216 -18.94 16.39 -10.89
N THR A 217 -19.13 15.12 -10.53
CA THR A 217 -20.21 14.71 -9.61
C THR A 217 -19.79 14.69 -8.15
N HIS A 218 -18.50 14.79 -7.87
CA HIS A 218 -17.88 14.65 -6.55
C HIS A 218 -18.16 13.30 -5.90
N GLN A 219 -18.21 12.24 -6.71
CA GLN A 219 -18.55 10.89 -6.25
C GLN A 219 -17.49 9.87 -6.65
N TRP A 220 -17.27 8.91 -5.75
CA TRP A 220 -16.55 7.68 -6.06
C TRP A 220 -17.42 6.75 -6.88
N SER A 221 -16.85 6.15 -7.93
CA SER A 221 -17.50 5.12 -8.72
C SER A 221 -17.70 3.82 -7.92
N ASN A 222 -18.59 2.95 -8.39
CA ASN A 222 -18.70 1.60 -7.83
C ASN A 222 -17.37 0.87 -7.97
N ALA A 223 -16.88 0.33 -6.87
CA ALA A 223 -15.58 -0.31 -6.87
C ALA A 223 -15.52 -1.56 -7.75
N GLN A 224 -14.41 -1.70 -8.47
CA GLN A 224 -14.15 -2.74 -9.47
C GLN A 224 -12.93 -3.56 -9.05
N ARG A 225 -12.97 -4.87 -9.32
CA ARG A 225 -11.86 -5.77 -9.02
C ARG A 225 -10.69 -5.47 -9.96
N LEU A 226 -9.48 -5.40 -9.41
CA LEU A 226 -8.27 -5.02 -10.15
C LEU A 226 -7.61 -6.22 -10.84
N ASP A 227 -8.20 -6.71 -11.93
CA ASP A 227 -7.63 -7.81 -12.72
C ASP A 227 -6.80 -7.24 -13.90
N PRO A 228 -5.69 -7.88 -14.31
CA PRO A 228 -5.14 -9.17 -13.86
C PRO A 228 -4.18 -9.10 -12.66
N VAL A 229 -4.17 -8.03 -11.86
CA VAL A 229 -3.21 -7.84 -10.75
C VAL A 229 -3.42 -8.88 -9.64
N ASN A 230 -4.68 -9.22 -9.34
CA ASN A 230 -4.98 -10.21 -8.31
C ASN A 230 -4.39 -11.59 -8.66
N ILE A 231 -3.57 -12.11 -7.77
CA ILE A 231 -2.99 -13.45 -7.86
C ILE A 231 -3.36 -14.28 -6.64
N GLY A 232 -3.62 -15.58 -6.86
CA GLY A 232 -4.04 -16.49 -5.79
C GLY A 232 -5.33 -16.05 -5.07
N LEU A 233 -5.45 -16.43 -3.80
CA LEU A 233 -6.63 -16.17 -2.98
C LEU A 233 -6.48 -14.97 -2.04
N LYS A 234 -5.27 -14.48 -1.79
CA LYS A 234 -5.02 -13.41 -0.81
C LYS A 234 -4.08 -12.38 -1.39
N ASN A 235 -4.62 -11.18 -1.63
CA ASN A 235 -3.91 -10.00 -2.08
C ASN A 235 -4.09 -8.92 -1.00
N TRP A 236 -3.01 -8.30 -0.60
CA TRP A 236 -2.91 -7.52 0.63
C TRP A 236 -2.10 -6.24 0.40
N ALA A 237 -2.40 -5.20 1.18
CA ALA A 237 -1.64 -3.96 1.30
C ALA A 237 -1.17 -3.37 -0.05
N PRO A 238 -2.10 -3.06 -0.99
CA PRO A 238 -1.72 -2.39 -2.23
C PRO A 238 -1.08 -1.04 -1.93
N PHE A 239 -0.07 -0.67 -2.71
CA PHE A 239 0.58 0.63 -2.65
C PHE A 239 0.85 1.12 -4.08
N ILE A 240 0.08 2.12 -4.53
CA ILE A 240 0.30 2.79 -5.81
C ILE A 240 1.41 3.84 -5.65
N CYS A 241 2.48 3.70 -6.42
CA CYS A 241 3.58 4.65 -6.42
C CYS A 241 3.16 6.01 -6.98
N ALA A 242 3.90 7.06 -6.62
CA ALA A 242 3.63 8.43 -7.06
C ALA A 242 3.67 8.63 -8.59
N ASP A 243 4.28 7.70 -9.33
CA ASP A 243 4.30 7.68 -10.79
C ASP A 243 2.94 7.29 -11.43
N GLY A 244 1.97 6.83 -10.62
CA GLY A 244 0.64 6.40 -11.05
C GLY A 244 0.64 5.13 -11.92
N LYS A 245 1.79 4.45 -12.03
CA LYS A 245 2.02 3.34 -12.95
C LYS A 245 2.54 2.09 -12.27
N THR A 246 3.27 2.21 -11.17
CA THR A 246 3.87 1.08 -10.44
C THR A 246 3.04 0.77 -9.20
N LEU A 247 2.57 -0.47 -9.06
CA LEU A 247 1.76 -0.92 -7.92
C LEU A 247 2.47 -2.08 -7.22
N PHE A 248 2.77 -1.89 -5.94
CA PHE A 248 3.22 -2.95 -5.05
C PHE A 248 2.03 -3.52 -4.27
N PHE A 249 2.11 -4.79 -3.89
CA PHE A 249 1.15 -5.44 -3.00
C PHE A 249 1.78 -6.72 -2.44
N SER A 250 1.18 -7.30 -1.42
CA SER A 250 1.58 -8.61 -0.91
C SER A 250 0.60 -9.71 -1.32
N SER A 251 1.12 -10.90 -1.61
CA SER A 251 0.31 -12.07 -1.91
C SER A 251 1.02 -13.34 -1.45
N TYR A 252 0.28 -14.44 -1.27
CA TYR A 252 0.89 -15.75 -1.05
C TYR A 252 1.87 -16.09 -2.17
N ASN A 253 3.07 -16.51 -1.78
CA ASN A 253 4.04 -17.04 -2.73
C ASN A 253 3.56 -18.40 -3.26
N ILE A 254 3.13 -18.46 -4.52
CA ILE A 254 2.65 -19.71 -5.13
C ILE A 254 3.73 -20.82 -5.12
N ALA A 255 5.02 -20.45 -5.04
CA ALA A 255 6.14 -21.38 -4.98
C ALA A 255 6.56 -21.79 -3.56
N ARG A 256 6.08 -21.13 -2.50
CA ARG A 256 6.45 -21.41 -1.11
C ARG A 256 5.20 -21.42 -0.22
N ALA A 257 4.91 -22.55 0.41
CA ALA A 257 3.77 -22.63 1.33
C ALA A 257 4.02 -21.79 2.59
N GLY A 258 3.08 -20.91 2.94
CA GLY A 258 3.03 -20.28 4.27
C GLY A 258 2.67 -18.80 4.28
N ASP A 259 3.41 -17.99 3.53
CA ASP A 259 3.56 -16.58 3.91
C ASP A 259 3.27 -15.57 2.79
N LEU A 260 3.03 -14.31 3.18
CA LEU A 260 2.84 -13.19 2.27
C LEU A 260 4.18 -12.66 1.78
N ASP A 261 4.32 -12.51 0.47
CA ASP A 261 5.49 -11.91 -0.19
C ASP A 261 5.07 -10.64 -0.93
N TYR A 262 5.98 -9.66 -1.04
CA TYR A 262 5.79 -8.53 -1.93
C TYR A 262 5.90 -8.94 -3.41
N TYR A 263 4.94 -8.45 -4.18
CA TYR A 263 4.86 -8.45 -5.62
C TYR A 263 4.77 -7.02 -6.14
N VAL A 264 5.23 -6.82 -7.37
CA VAL A 264 5.11 -5.54 -8.08
C VAL A 264 4.57 -5.76 -9.48
N THR A 265 3.71 -4.85 -9.93
CA THR A 265 3.25 -4.76 -11.32
C THR A 265 3.32 -3.32 -11.80
N GLU A 266 3.29 -3.11 -13.11
CA GLU A 266 3.21 -1.79 -13.72
C GLU A 266 2.17 -1.74 -14.83
N ARG A 267 1.74 -0.53 -15.18
CA ARG A 267 0.94 -0.26 -16.38
C ARG A 267 1.82 -0.14 -17.61
N ASP A 268 1.40 -0.78 -18.70
CA ASP A 268 1.99 -0.56 -20.02
C ASP A 268 1.56 0.79 -20.64
N SER A 269 2.07 1.10 -21.83
CA SER A 269 1.72 2.34 -22.56
C SER A 269 0.24 2.43 -22.97
N ALA A 270 -0.49 1.32 -22.92
CA ALA A 270 -1.92 1.26 -23.19
C ALA A 270 -2.76 1.24 -21.89
N ASN A 271 -2.14 1.54 -20.74
CA ASN A 271 -2.73 1.54 -19.40
C ASN A 271 -3.22 0.15 -18.91
N ASN A 272 -2.74 -0.95 -19.51
CA ASN A 272 -3.03 -2.29 -19.02
C ASN A 272 -2.03 -2.67 -17.94
N TRP A 273 -2.51 -3.28 -16.85
CA TRP A 273 -1.62 -3.87 -15.86
C TRP A 273 -0.92 -5.11 -16.42
N LEU A 274 0.40 -5.16 -16.23
CA LEU A 274 1.20 -6.33 -16.56
C LEU A 274 1.05 -7.41 -15.48
N LYS A 275 1.57 -8.60 -15.78
CA LYS A 275 1.62 -9.70 -14.81
C LYS A 275 2.52 -9.31 -13.62
N PRO A 276 2.07 -9.51 -12.37
CA PRO A 276 2.90 -9.25 -11.19
C PRO A 276 4.19 -10.08 -11.16
N ILE A 277 5.26 -9.45 -10.65
CA ILE A 277 6.59 -10.01 -10.47
C ILE A 277 6.86 -10.11 -8.96
N ASN A 278 7.28 -11.28 -8.46
CA ASN A 278 7.72 -11.42 -7.07
C ASN A 278 9.00 -10.60 -6.87
N VAL A 279 9.02 -9.73 -5.85
CA VAL A 279 10.10 -8.77 -5.64
C VAL A 279 11.40 -9.45 -5.20
N GLY A 280 11.30 -10.53 -4.42
CA GLY A 280 12.44 -11.27 -3.89
C GLY A 280 13.15 -10.58 -2.73
N SER A 281 14.24 -11.19 -2.27
CA SER A 281 15.05 -10.68 -1.16
C SER A 281 15.85 -9.42 -1.55
N PRO A 282 16.14 -8.51 -0.61
CA PRO A 282 15.97 -8.62 0.83
C PRO A 282 14.61 -8.15 1.38
N LEU A 283 13.69 -7.70 0.51
CA LEU A 283 12.34 -7.32 0.95
C LEU A 283 11.54 -8.56 1.37
N ASN A 284 11.48 -9.58 0.51
CA ASN A 284 10.86 -10.85 0.86
C ASN A 284 11.82 -11.71 1.71
N THR A 285 11.26 -12.25 2.77
CA THR A 285 11.89 -13.05 3.81
C THR A 285 11.30 -14.47 3.81
N ASN A 286 11.39 -15.17 4.95
CA ASN A 286 10.72 -16.45 5.15
C ASN A 286 9.47 -16.29 6.04
N ASP A 287 9.14 -15.08 6.46
CA ASP A 287 7.99 -14.74 7.28
C ASP A 287 6.98 -13.91 6.45
N GLU A 288 5.92 -13.38 7.08
CA GLU A 288 4.97 -12.51 6.39
C GLU A 288 5.54 -11.12 6.11
N ASP A 289 5.61 -10.76 4.84
CA ASP A 289 6.06 -9.47 4.34
C ASP A 289 4.88 -8.67 3.76
N SER A 290 4.48 -7.65 4.51
CA SER A 290 3.38 -6.77 4.12
C SER A 290 3.51 -5.34 4.61
N PHE A 291 2.76 -4.46 3.93
CA PHE A 291 2.75 -3.02 4.11
C PHE A 291 4.09 -2.35 3.81
N LEU A 292 4.18 -1.77 2.62
CA LEU A 292 5.27 -0.90 2.23
C LEU A 292 4.75 0.44 1.70
N SER A 293 5.63 1.44 1.70
CA SER A 293 5.43 2.70 0.99
C SER A 293 6.76 3.26 0.49
N ILE A 294 6.68 4.02 -0.60
CA ILE A 294 7.84 4.52 -1.35
C ILE A 294 7.59 6.00 -1.67
N PRO A 295 8.51 6.92 -1.34
CA PRO A 295 8.39 8.32 -1.76
C PRO A 295 8.62 8.44 -3.27
N SER A 296 8.25 9.58 -3.86
CA SER A 296 8.38 9.82 -5.30
C SER A 296 9.81 9.74 -5.83
N SER A 297 10.82 9.92 -4.96
CA SER A 297 12.23 9.76 -5.32
C SER A 297 12.59 8.31 -5.70
N MET A 298 11.86 7.33 -5.13
CA MET A 298 12.16 5.90 -5.23
C MET A 298 13.60 5.55 -4.82
N ASP A 299 14.12 6.23 -3.79
CA ASP A 299 15.47 6.01 -3.26
C ASP A 299 15.48 5.29 -1.89
N VAL A 300 14.31 5.12 -1.30
CA VAL A 300 14.12 4.38 -0.06
C VAL A 300 12.74 3.71 -0.09
N ILE A 301 12.61 2.55 0.54
CA ILE A 301 11.33 1.88 0.74
C ILE A 301 11.12 1.73 2.25
N TYR A 302 9.99 2.19 2.78
CA TYR A 302 9.60 1.95 4.16
C TYR A 302 8.65 0.77 4.21
N PHE A 303 8.82 -0.11 5.19
CA PHE A 303 7.99 -1.31 5.27
C PHE A 303 7.90 -1.84 6.70
N SER A 304 6.94 -2.72 6.96
CA SER A 304 6.81 -3.41 8.25
C SER A 304 7.44 -4.80 8.14
N ARG A 305 7.95 -5.32 9.26
CA ARG A 305 8.22 -6.76 9.39
C ARG A 305 7.51 -7.35 10.57
N LEU A 306 6.80 -8.44 10.33
CA LEU A 306 6.27 -9.28 11.39
C LEU A 306 7.41 -10.09 12.00
N PHE A 307 7.48 -10.15 13.32
CA PHE A 307 8.41 -11.05 14.01
C PHE A 307 7.82 -11.50 15.34
N LYS A 308 8.39 -12.56 15.90
CA LYS A 308 8.07 -13.01 17.25
C LYS A 308 8.99 -12.32 18.25
N ASP A 309 8.43 -11.50 19.12
CA ASP A 309 9.17 -10.85 20.19
C ASP A 309 9.73 -11.91 21.16
N GLU A 310 11.04 -11.94 21.36
CA GLU A 310 11.71 -12.98 22.13
C GLU A 310 11.37 -12.90 23.64
N THR A 311 11.01 -11.72 24.14
CA THR A 311 10.75 -11.49 25.57
C THR A 311 9.34 -11.93 25.95
N THR A 312 8.35 -11.63 25.10
CA THR A 312 6.93 -11.87 25.34
C THR A 312 6.40 -13.12 24.62
N GLY A 313 7.13 -13.59 23.61
CA GLY A 313 6.71 -14.69 22.72
C GLY A 313 5.55 -14.33 21.79
N LYS A 314 5.11 -13.06 21.75
CA LYS A 314 3.99 -12.61 20.92
C LYS A 314 4.48 -12.17 19.54
N LEU A 315 3.63 -12.34 18.53
CA LEU A 315 3.84 -11.72 17.23
C LEU A 315 3.63 -10.21 17.36
N THR A 316 4.56 -9.44 16.79
CA THR A 316 4.53 -7.97 16.73
C THR A 316 5.12 -7.49 15.41
N TYR A 317 5.01 -6.19 15.15
CA TYR A 317 5.59 -5.53 14.00
C TYR A 317 6.54 -4.41 14.43
N ASP A 318 7.61 -4.27 13.65
CA ASP A 318 8.49 -3.11 13.65
C ASP A 318 8.56 -2.49 12.26
N LEU A 319 8.97 -1.24 12.20
CA LEU A 319 9.20 -0.50 10.96
C LEU A 319 10.67 -0.57 10.54
N TYR A 320 10.85 -0.74 9.23
CA TYR A 320 12.14 -0.81 8.57
C TYR A 320 12.18 0.14 7.38
N LYS A 321 13.39 0.48 6.95
CA LYS A 321 13.68 1.05 5.65
C LYS A 321 14.62 0.16 4.86
N LEU A 322 14.46 0.16 3.55
CA LEU A 322 15.43 -0.37 2.60
C LEU A 322 16.12 0.83 1.94
N GLU A 323 17.38 1.03 2.28
CA GLU A 323 18.23 2.02 1.61
C GLU A 323 18.61 1.47 0.22
N LEU A 324 18.18 2.15 -0.84
CA LEU A 324 18.48 1.73 -2.20
C LEU A 324 19.80 2.36 -2.66
N PRO A 325 20.68 1.61 -3.36
CA PRO A 325 21.82 2.22 -4.02
C PRO A 325 21.39 3.31 -5.00
N ALA A 326 22.32 4.21 -5.34
CA ALA A 326 22.08 5.21 -6.37
C ALA A 326 21.64 4.57 -7.69
N LYS A 327 20.79 5.28 -8.44
CA LYS A 327 20.35 4.86 -9.78
C LYS A 327 21.58 4.66 -10.66
N SER A 328 21.60 3.56 -11.42
CA SER A 328 22.71 3.27 -12.33
C SER A 328 22.80 4.40 -13.36
N SER A 329 23.92 5.14 -13.38
CA SER A 329 24.11 6.18 -14.38
C SER A 329 24.41 5.50 -15.73
N SER A 330 23.83 6.00 -16.82
CA SER A 330 24.19 5.56 -18.18
C SER A 330 25.68 5.80 -18.51
N LEU A 331 26.37 6.62 -17.71
CA LEU A 331 27.78 6.98 -17.85
C LEU A 331 28.73 5.89 -17.31
N ASP A 332 28.31 5.06 -16.36
CA ASP A 332 29.16 3.99 -15.82
C ASP A 332 29.32 2.81 -16.79
N LYS A 333 28.49 2.73 -17.84
CA LYS A 333 28.62 1.72 -18.92
C LYS A 333 29.75 2.01 -19.90
N PHE A 334 30.38 3.18 -19.84
CA PHE A 334 31.49 3.58 -20.74
C PHE A 334 32.85 3.64 -20.07
N ARG A 335 32.97 3.28 -18.79
CA ARG A 335 34.27 3.04 -18.16
C ARG A 335 34.68 1.60 -18.42
N LEU A 336 35.32 1.37 -19.57
CA LEU A 336 36.13 0.18 -19.76
C LEU A 336 37.38 0.25 -18.84
N PRO A 337 37.86 -0.90 -18.34
CA PRO A 337 39.04 -0.98 -17.48
C PRO A 337 40.33 -0.50 -18.15
#